data_AF-A0A1X3P4U0-F1
#
_entry.id   AF-A0A1X3P4U0-F1
#
_cell.length_a   1.000
_cell.length_b   1.000
_cell.length_c   1.000
_cell.angle_alpha   90.00
_cell.angle_beta   90.00
_cell.angle_gamma   90.00
#
_symmetry.space_group_name_H-M   'P 1'
#
loop_
_entity.id
_entity.type
_entity.pdbx_description
1 polymer ?
#
loop_
_entity_poly.entity_id
_entity_poly.type
_entity_poly.pdbx_seq_one_letter_code
_entity_poly.pdbx_strand_id
1 'polypeptide(L)'
;MDLIALGRRVRHLRKQAGMTLDDLASQLGTAPSQLSLLENGKREPKISQLNQVARVFGVGLDDLFGAEPPSRRAALEIELEKAQRGPLYASLNLPTVRISSRLPMDVLESLVGLQRELRRRLEEQAATPEEARRANTELREEMRAKNNYYPEIEAAAQELLDAVGHGSGPLSHHVAADIAEHLGFSLRFVPNLPNSTRSVTDQRNRIIYMTQGRSRDWDARSVLLQALGHHVLGHTEPEDYSDFLRQRVYTNYFAASLLMPERTTVEFLQGAKSRKELAIEDLRDAFAVSYESAAHRFTNLATEHLGITCHFQKVHESGIIHKAYENDGVNFPADHSGAIEGQTVCRYWTSRMVFDVEDKFRSFNQYTDTSVGTFWCTARTEGHSSGMYSLSIGVPFEHVKWFRGRDTAERCTSRCPEDPTCCRRPPQELADVWEGKAWPAARANTHLLAAMPQGAFPGVDTTEVYEFLARHQDRG
;
A
#
# COMPACT_ATOMS: atom_id res chain seq x y z
N MET A 1 16.37 -15.51 19.11
CA MET A 1 16.37 -16.77 19.89
C MET A 1 15.00 -16.91 20.56
N ASP A 2 14.25 -17.98 20.30
CA ASP A 2 12.93 -18.17 20.91
C ASP A 2 13.06 -18.78 22.31
N LEU A 3 13.07 -17.90 23.32
CA LEU A 3 13.21 -18.28 24.73
C LEU A 3 12.04 -19.14 25.23
N ILE A 4 10.85 -18.98 24.66
CA ILE A 4 9.65 -19.75 25.05
C ILE A 4 9.79 -21.18 24.56
N ALA A 5 10.17 -21.36 23.29
CA ALA A 5 10.39 -22.68 22.71
C ALA A 5 11.53 -23.44 23.42
N LEU A 6 12.65 -22.76 23.69
CA LEU A 6 13.79 -23.32 24.42
C LEU A 6 13.38 -23.80 25.82
N GLY A 7 12.70 -22.95 26.59
CA GLY A 7 12.23 -23.30 27.93
C GLY A 7 11.29 -24.51 27.95
N ARG A 8 10.37 -24.58 26.99
CA ARG A 8 9.44 -25.71 26.84
C ARG A 8 10.15 -27.01 26.47
N ARG A 9 11.23 -26.92 25.70
CA ARG A 9 12.05 -28.09 25.35
C ARG A 9 12.85 -28.63 26.52
N VAL A 10 13.49 -27.75 27.31
CA VAL A 10 14.17 -28.16 28.55
C VAL A 10 13.20 -28.85 29.52
N ARG A 11 11.99 -28.29 29.68
CA ARG A 11 10.93 -28.90 30.48
C ARG A 11 10.50 -30.28 29.97
N HIS A 12 10.45 -30.45 28.65
CA HIS A 12 10.09 -31.72 28.02
C HIS A 12 11.16 -32.80 28.30
N LEU A 13 12.43 -32.50 28.05
CA LEU A 13 13.56 -33.41 28.30
C LEU A 13 13.62 -33.80 29.78
N ARG A 14 13.46 -32.83 30.69
CA ARG A 14 13.41 -33.10 32.13
C ARG A 14 12.32 -34.09 32.51
N LYS A 15 11.12 -33.92 31.94
CA LYS A 15 9.99 -34.83 32.20
C LYS A 15 10.20 -36.22 31.58
N GLN A 16 10.78 -36.31 30.39
CA GLN A 16 11.13 -37.60 29.79
C GLN A 16 12.16 -38.37 30.64
N ALA A 17 13.12 -37.65 31.24
CA ALA A 17 14.10 -38.21 32.15
C ALA A 17 13.54 -38.51 33.57
N GLY A 18 12.25 -38.25 33.83
CA GLY A 18 11.62 -38.49 35.13
C GLY A 18 12.10 -37.56 36.26
N MET A 19 12.81 -36.48 35.93
CA MET A 19 13.44 -35.59 36.92
C MET A 19 12.48 -34.51 37.44
N THR A 20 12.54 -34.23 38.74
CA THR A 20 11.90 -33.06 39.33
C THR A 20 12.67 -31.77 39.00
N LEU A 21 12.04 -30.62 39.23
CA LEU A 21 12.71 -29.31 39.08
C LEU A 21 13.93 -29.21 40.01
N ASP A 22 13.85 -29.77 41.22
CA ASP A 22 14.93 -29.77 42.19
C ASP A 22 16.08 -30.69 41.77
N ASP A 23 15.78 -31.83 41.15
CA ASP A 23 16.81 -32.76 40.65
C ASP A 23 17.66 -32.12 39.56
N LEU A 24 17.01 -31.51 38.56
CA LEU A 24 17.71 -30.84 37.47
C LEU A 24 18.45 -29.58 37.97
N ALA A 25 17.83 -28.80 38.87
CA ALA A 25 18.46 -27.62 39.45
C ALA A 25 19.74 -27.97 40.21
N SER A 26 19.72 -29.07 40.97
CA SER A 26 20.87 -29.59 41.71
C SER A 26 22.01 -30.03 40.78
N GLN A 27 21.69 -30.74 39.69
CA GLN A 27 22.69 -31.14 38.69
C GLN A 27 23.30 -29.97 37.93
N LEU A 28 22.51 -28.90 37.72
CA LEU A 28 22.97 -27.67 37.06
C LEU A 28 23.65 -26.68 38.03
N GLY A 29 23.64 -26.95 39.34
CA GLY A 29 24.15 -26.01 40.35
C GLY A 29 23.40 -24.68 40.38
N THR A 30 22.08 -24.69 40.11
CA THR A 30 21.23 -23.49 40.07
C THR A 30 20.07 -23.61 41.06
N ALA A 31 19.45 -22.49 41.42
CA ALA A 31 18.25 -22.54 42.25
C ALA A 31 17.04 -23.04 41.43
N PRO A 32 16.14 -23.87 41.99
CA PRO A 32 14.93 -24.36 41.32
C PRO A 32 14.04 -23.23 40.76
N SER A 33 14.01 -22.08 41.44
CA SER A 33 13.31 -20.88 40.97
C SER A 33 13.89 -20.32 39.68
N GLN A 34 15.21 -20.36 39.49
CA GLN A 34 15.87 -19.90 38.26
C GLN A 34 15.59 -20.86 37.11
N LEU A 35 15.62 -22.16 37.36
CA LEU A 35 15.28 -23.17 36.35
C LEU A 35 13.80 -23.08 35.94
N SER A 36 12.90 -22.78 36.87
CA SER A 36 11.49 -22.52 36.56
C SER A 36 11.27 -21.28 35.68
N LEU A 37 12.03 -20.20 35.91
CA LEU A 37 11.97 -19.01 35.04
C LEU A 37 12.50 -19.31 33.62
N LEU A 38 13.53 -20.15 33.52
CA LEU A 38 14.07 -20.63 32.25
C LEU A 38 13.04 -21.50 31.51
N GLU A 39 12.44 -22.50 32.17
CA GLU A 39 11.43 -23.38 31.55
C GLU A 39 10.16 -22.66 31.06
N ASN A 40 9.90 -21.47 31.60
CA ASN A 40 8.78 -20.61 31.22
C ASN A 40 9.16 -19.48 30.25
N GLY A 41 10.40 -19.46 29.74
CA GLY A 41 10.86 -18.44 28.81
C GLY A 41 10.79 -17.02 29.38
N LYS A 42 10.99 -16.88 30.70
CA LYS A 42 11.00 -15.60 31.43
C LYS A 42 12.42 -15.11 31.76
N ARG A 43 13.43 -15.95 31.54
CA ARG A 43 14.83 -15.62 31.80
C ARG A 43 15.72 -16.22 30.72
N GLU A 44 16.65 -15.40 30.24
CA GLU A 44 17.65 -15.83 29.27
C GLU A 44 18.75 -16.67 29.96
N PRO A 45 19.01 -17.89 29.48
CA PRO A 45 20.05 -18.76 30.03
C PRO A 45 21.45 -18.37 29.56
N LYS A 46 22.46 -18.57 30.41
CA LYS A 46 23.86 -18.44 29.98
C LYS A 46 24.24 -19.62 29.08
N ILE A 47 25.12 -19.40 28.10
CA ILE A 47 25.65 -20.47 27.22
C ILE A 47 26.25 -21.62 28.05
N SER A 48 26.92 -21.32 29.15
CA SER A 48 27.45 -22.33 30.08
C SER A 48 26.36 -23.22 30.69
N GLN A 49 25.19 -22.65 31.02
CA GLN A 49 24.04 -23.39 31.55
C GLN A 49 23.40 -24.26 30.48
N LEU A 50 23.30 -23.79 29.23
CA LEU A 50 22.79 -24.59 28.12
C LEU A 50 23.69 -25.78 27.81
N ASN A 51 25.01 -25.60 27.85
CA ASN A 51 25.96 -26.70 27.71
C ASN A 51 25.82 -27.75 28.82
N GLN A 52 25.53 -27.32 30.05
CA GLN A 52 25.27 -28.25 31.16
C GLN A 52 23.96 -29.01 30.97
N VAL A 53 22.89 -28.32 30.55
CA VAL A 53 21.60 -28.94 30.21
C VAL A 53 21.77 -29.99 29.10
N ALA A 54 22.49 -29.65 28.03
CA ALA A 54 22.81 -30.55 26.93
C ALA A 54 23.54 -31.82 27.42
N ARG A 55 24.55 -31.65 28.29
CA ARG A 55 25.29 -32.77 28.90
C ARG A 55 24.42 -33.65 29.79
N VAL A 56 23.57 -33.06 30.63
CA VAL A 56 22.67 -33.80 31.55
C VAL A 56 21.71 -34.70 30.77
N PHE A 57 21.20 -34.23 29.64
CA PHE A 57 20.26 -34.99 28.82
C PHE A 57 20.90 -35.78 27.67
N GLY A 58 22.21 -35.66 27.46
CA GLY A 58 22.93 -36.35 26.39
C GLY A 58 22.53 -35.89 24.98
N VAL A 59 22.08 -34.63 24.84
CA VAL A 59 21.62 -34.05 23.56
C VAL A 59 22.59 -32.98 23.05
N GLY A 60 22.56 -32.69 21.76
CA GLY A 60 23.32 -31.57 21.18
C GLY A 60 22.71 -30.22 21.56
N LEU A 61 23.50 -29.13 21.44
CA LEU A 61 22.93 -27.78 21.53
C LEU A 61 21.90 -27.55 20.43
N ASP A 62 22.12 -28.11 19.24
CA ASP A 62 21.18 -28.01 18.11
C ASP A 62 19.81 -28.64 18.44
N ASP A 63 19.80 -29.73 19.22
CA ASP A 63 18.56 -30.35 19.69
C ASP A 63 17.80 -29.42 20.63
N LEU A 64 18.50 -28.63 21.46
CA LEU A 64 17.90 -27.64 22.35
C LEU A 64 17.31 -26.45 21.59
N PHE A 65 17.91 -26.08 20.46
CA PHE A 65 17.49 -24.98 19.60
C PHE A 65 16.62 -25.41 18.41
N GLY A 66 16.28 -26.69 18.29
CA GLY A 66 15.54 -27.23 17.15
C GLY A 66 14.26 -26.46 16.84
N ALA A 67 13.96 -26.30 15.55
CA ALA A 67 12.83 -25.52 15.05
C ALA A 67 11.46 -26.15 15.37
N GLU A 68 11.38 -27.48 15.49
CA GLU A 68 10.12 -28.20 15.68
C GLU A 68 9.80 -28.45 17.16
N PRO A 69 8.58 -28.12 17.66
CA PRO A 69 8.20 -28.37 19.04
C PRO A 69 8.30 -29.85 19.43
N PRO A 70 8.75 -30.19 20.65
CA PRO A 70 9.03 -31.57 21.06
C PRO A 70 7.77 -32.45 21.22
N SER A 71 6.57 -31.87 21.20
CA SER A 71 5.31 -32.61 21.24
C SER A 71 4.14 -31.72 20.78
N ARG A 72 3.01 -32.33 20.38
CA ARG A 72 1.76 -31.61 20.06
C ARG A 72 1.33 -30.68 21.20
N ARG A 73 1.41 -31.14 22.44
CA ARG A 73 1.08 -30.31 23.60
C ARG A 73 2.05 -29.14 23.75
N ALA A 74 3.35 -29.37 23.64
CA ALA A 74 4.35 -28.30 23.72
C ALA A 74 4.13 -27.24 22.62
N ALA A 75 3.78 -27.65 21.41
CA ALA A 75 3.43 -26.74 20.32
C ALA A 75 2.28 -25.80 20.73
N LEU A 76 1.19 -26.35 21.26
CA LEU A 76 0.03 -25.58 21.71
C LEU A 76 0.33 -24.69 22.92
N GLU A 77 1.17 -25.15 23.86
CA GLU A 77 1.61 -24.33 25.00
C GLU A 77 2.48 -23.14 24.55
N ILE A 78 3.36 -23.32 23.56
CA ILE A 78 4.17 -22.26 22.97
C ILE A 78 3.28 -21.25 22.26
N GLU A 79 2.35 -21.74 21.43
CA GLU A 79 1.45 -20.90 20.64
C GLU A 79 0.54 -20.05 21.53
N LEU A 80 -0.07 -20.64 22.56
CA LEU A 80 -0.90 -19.90 23.50
C LEU A 80 -0.09 -18.84 24.27
N GLU A 81 1.13 -19.17 24.72
CA GLU A 81 1.98 -18.21 25.42
C GLU A 81 2.34 -17.01 24.52
N LYS A 82 2.69 -17.29 23.25
CA LYS A 82 2.97 -16.24 22.26
C LYS A 82 1.74 -15.38 21.98
N ALA A 83 0.57 -16.01 21.79
CA ALA A 83 -0.68 -15.29 21.57
C ALA A 83 -1.01 -14.35 22.74
N GLN A 84 -0.89 -14.81 23.99
CA GLN A 84 -1.15 -14.00 25.19
C GLN A 84 -0.16 -12.86 25.40
N ARG A 85 1.06 -12.96 24.88
CA ARG A 85 2.06 -11.88 24.90
C ARG A 85 1.97 -10.94 23.68
N GLY A 86 1.13 -11.28 22.70
CA GLY A 86 0.96 -10.50 21.48
C GLY A 86 0.10 -9.24 21.70
N PRO A 87 0.23 -8.25 20.79
CA PRO A 87 -0.48 -6.98 20.89
C PRO A 87 -2.01 -7.15 20.86
N LEU A 88 -2.51 -8.13 20.10
CA LEU A 88 -3.93 -8.45 20.02
C LEU A 88 -4.52 -8.86 21.38
N TYR A 89 -3.82 -9.68 22.17
CA TYR A 89 -4.35 -10.10 23.47
C TYR A 89 -4.30 -8.96 24.49
N ALA A 90 -3.28 -8.10 24.39
CA ALA A 90 -3.13 -6.93 25.25
C ALA A 90 -4.27 -5.90 25.05
N SER A 91 -4.74 -5.71 23.81
CA SER A 91 -5.82 -4.76 23.51
C SER A 91 -7.19 -5.22 24.01
N LEU A 92 -7.40 -6.53 24.17
CA LEU A 92 -8.66 -7.11 24.65
C LEU A 92 -8.86 -6.96 26.18
N ASN A 93 -7.81 -6.55 26.90
CA ASN A 93 -7.83 -6.38 28.36
C ASN A 93 -8.31 -7.64 29.12
N LEU A 94 -7.95 -8.83 28.62
CA LEU A 94 -8.33 -10.12 29.20
C LEU A 94 -7.29 -10.65 30.19
N PRO A 95 -7.69 -11.42 31.21
CA PRO A 95 -6.75 -12.06 32.13
C PRO A 95 -5.97 -13.19 31.44
N THR A 96 -4.66 -13.26 31.66
CA THR A 96 -3.81 -14.32 31.09
C THR A 96 -4.07 -15.69 31.74
N VAL A 97 -4.17 -16.74 30.92
CA VAL A 97 -4.27 -18.13 31.39
C VAL A 97 -2.88 -18.62 31.82
N ARG A 98 -2.81 -19.21 33.02
CA ARG A 98 -1.58 -19.85 33.52
C ARG A 98 -1.39 -21.22 32.86
N ILE A 99 -0.41 -21.31 31.98
CA ILE A 99 -0.06 -22.56 31.30
C ILE A 99 0.66 -23.50 32.27
N SER A 100 0.01 -24.61 32.64
CA SER A 100 0.57 -25.63 33.51
C SER A 100 0.24 -27.03 33.00
N SER A 101 0.89 -28.06 33.56
CA SER A 101 0.57 -29.45 33.20
C SER A 101 -0.81 -29.90 33.69
N ARG A 102 -1.50 -29.09 34.51
CA ARG A 102 -2.87 -29.37 34.96
C ARG A 102 -3.92 -28.85 33.98
N LEU A 103 -3.54 -28.02 32.99
CA LEU A 103 -4.48 -27.53 31.99
C LEU A 103 -4.85 -28.69 31.04
N PRO A 104 -6.12 -29.13 31.00
CA PRO A 104 -6.57 -30.22 30.13
C PRO A 104 -6.28 -29.94 28.65
N MET A 105 -6.15 -31.01 27.86
CA MET A 105 -5.68 -30.90 26.48
C MET A 105 -6.76 -30.31 25.55
N ASP A 106 -8.01 -30.72 25.74
CA ASP A 106 -9.20 -30.16 25.08
C ASP A 106 -9.37 -28.65 25.34
N VAL A 107 -9.13 -28.20 26.57
CA VAL A 107 -9.18 -26.76 26.93
C VAL A 107 -8.06 -25.99 26.24
N LEU A 108 -6.84 -26.52 26.25
CA LEU A 108 -5.70 -25.90 25.57
C LEU A 108 -5.91 -25.83 24.05
N GLU A 109 -6.44 -26.90 23.44
CA GLU A 109 -6.82 -26.92 22.02
C GLU A 109 -7.91 -25.89 21.70
N SER A 110 -8.92 -25.78 22.56
CA SER A 110 -10.00 -24.80 22.39
C SER A 110 -9.51 -23.36 22.51
N LEU A 111 -8.63 -23.06 23.48
CA LEU A 111 -8.05 -21.72 23.66
C LEU A 111 -7.19 -21.32 22.46
N VAL A 112 -6.33 -22.21 21.98
CA VAL A 112 -5.52 -21.96 20.78
C VAL A 112 -6.40 -21.84 19.54
N GLY A 113 -7.39 -22.72 19.38
CA GLY A 113 -8.37 -22.67 18.28
C GLY A 113 -9.14 -21.35 18.25
N LEU A 114 -9.59 -20.88 19.41
CA LEU A 114 -10.27 -19.58 19.55
C LEU A 114 -9.35 -18.42 19.18
N GLN A 115 -8.07 -18.44 19.60
CA GLN A 115 -7.10 -17.40 19.23
C GLN A 115 -6.84 -17.37 17.71
N ARG A 116 -6.72 -18.54 17.07
CA ARG A 116 -6.59 -18.65 15.61
C ARG A 116 -7.82 -18.10 14.90
N GLU A 117 -9.01 -18.50 15.35
CA GLU A 117 -10.27 -18.07 14.73
C GLU A 117 -10.54 -16.58 14.95
N LEU A 118 -10.19 -16.04 16.12
CA LEU A 118 -10.29 -14.61 16.39
C LEU A 118 -9.36 -13.82 15.48
N ARG A 119 -8.11 -14.27 15.32
CA ARG A 119 -7.16 -13.65 14.40
C ARG A 119 -7.67 -13.73 12.96
N ARG A 120 -8.10 -14.90 12.51
CA ARG A 120 -8.68 -15.12 11.17
C ARG A 120 -9.86 -14.18 10.92
N ARG A 121 -10.79 -14.06 11.87
CA ARG A 121 -11.94 -13.15 11.76
C ARG A 121 -11.56 -11.68 11.78
N LEU A 122 -10.56 -11.30 12.57
CA LEU A 122 -10.04 -9.94 12.59
C LEU A 122 -9.29 -9.62 11.30
N GLU A 123 -8.56 -10.56 10.71
CA GLU A 123 -7.95 -10.42 9.38
C GLU A 123 -9.04 -10.33 8.30
N GLU A 124 -10.11 -11.11 8.40
CA GLU A 124 -11.29 -10.99 7.54
C GLU A 124 -12.03 -9.65 7.72
N GLN A 125 -12.03 -9.09 8.95
CA GLN A 125 -12.61 -7.79 9.29
C GLN A 125 -11.67 -6.61 9.03
N ALA A 126 -10.35 -6.85 8.94
CA ALA A 126 -9.35 -5.84 8.57
C ALA A 126 -9.51 -5.38 7.11
N ALA A 127 -10.32 -6.13 6.34
CA ALA A 127 -10.86 -5.72 5.05
C ALA A 127 -12.16 -4.90 5.18
N THR A 128 -12.47 -4.28 6.32
CA THR A 128 -13.57 -3.31 6.39
C THR A 128 -13.16 -2.04 5.62
N PRO A 129 -14.06 -1.48 4.81
CA PRO A 129 -13.80 -0.21 4.12
C PRO A 129 -13.35 0.91 5.05
N GLU A 130 -13.79 0.89 6.31
CA GLU A 130 -13.45 1.91 7.33
C GLU A 130 -11.97 1.86 7.74
N GLU A 131 -11.42 0.69 8.05
CA GLU A 131 -10.00 0.56 8.41
C GLU A 131 -9.09 0.85 7.23
N ALA A 132 -9.50 0.43 6.03
CA ALA A 132 -8.78 0.76 4.82
C ALA A 132 -8.77 2.28 4.53
N ARG A 133 -9.87 2.97 4.80
CA ARG A 133 -9.96 4.43 4.71
C ARG A 133 -9.03 5.11 5.71
N ARG A 134 -9.06 4.69 6.98
CA ARG A 134 -8.19 5.24 8.03
C ARG A 134 -6.70 5.08 7.67
N ALA A 135 -6.30 3.88 7.26
CA ALA A 135 -4.91 3.59 6.89
C ALA A 135 -4.44 4.40 5.66
N ASN A 136 -5.30 4.59 4.65
CA ASN A 136 -4.98 5.46 3.51
C ASN A 136 -4.81 6.93 3.93
N THR A 137 -5.68 7.44 4.82
CA THR A 137 -5.58 8.80 5.35
C THR A 137 -4.26 9.00 6.11
N GLU A 138 -3.93 8.11 7.05
CA GLU A 138 -2.69 8.16 7.82
C GLU A 138 -1.45 8.10 6.91
N LEU A 139 -1.44 7.20 5.93
CA LEU A 139 -0.33 7.08 4.98
C LEU A 139 -0.16 8.35 4.14
N ARG A 140 -1.26 8.97 3.70
CA ARG A 140 -1.23 10.22 2.94
C ARG A 140 -0.72 11.39 3.79
N GLU A 141 -1.07 11.44 5.07
CA GLU A 141 -0.53 12.43 6.00
C GLU A 141 0.99 12.26 6.18
N GLU A 142 1.47 11.03 6.32
CA GLU A 142 2.92 10.74 6.34
C GLU A 142 3.60 11.18 5.04
N MET A 143 3.02 10.81 3.89
CA MET A 143 3.54 11.20 2.58
C MET A 143 3.58 12.71 2.45
N ARG A 144 2.55 13.44 2.89
CA ARG A 144 2.54 14.90 2.86
C ARG A 144 3.64 15.48 3.75
N ALA A 145 3.79 14.97 4.98
CA ALA A 145 4.79 15.45 5.94
C ALA A 145 6.24 15.26 5.43
N LYS A 146 6.48 14.23 4.62
CA LYS A 146 7.79 13.93 4.01
C LYS A 146 7.95 14.49 2.59
N ASN A 147 7.04 15.34 2.11
CA ASN A 147 7.01 15.80 0.71
C ASN A 147 7.01 14.64 -0.31
N ASN A 148 6.52 13.46 0.11
CA ASN A 148 6.49 12.22 -0.64
C ASN A 148 7.87 11.82 -1.19
N TYR A 149 8.93 12.14 -0.44
CA TYR A 149 10.32 11.84 -0.73
C TYR A 149 10.93 10.98 0.38
N TYR A 150 11.63 9.90 0.00
CA TYR A 150 12.18 8.90 0.92
C TYR A 150 13.66 8.64 0.60
N PRO A 151 14.61 9.39 1.20
CA PRO A 151 16.02 9.37 0.80
C PRO A 151 16.68 8.00 0.98
N GLU A 152 16.30 7.26 2.01
CA GLU A 152 16.74 5.87 2.23
C GLU A 152 16.36 4.93 1.08
N ILE A 153 15.18 5.10 0.46
CA ILE A 153 14.75 4.28 -0.67
C ILE A 153 15.48 4.70 -1.95
N GLU A 154 15.70 6.01 -2.13
CA GLU A 154 16.49 6.52 -3.27
C GLU A 154 17.93 6.03 -3.22
N ALA A 155 18.56 6.05 -2.04
CA ALA A 155 19.91 5.56 -1.85
C ALA A 155 20.01 4.06 -2.17
N ALA A 156 19.06 3.24 -1.70
CA ALA A 156 19.02 1.81 -2.00
C ALA A 156 18.81 1.54 -3.50
N ALA A 157 17.97 2.33 -4.18
CA ALA A 157 17.79 2.21 -5.62
C ALA A 157 19.07 2.60 -6.37
N GLN A 158 19.74 3.69 -5.98
CA GLN A 158 20.98 4.16 -6.61
C GLN A 158 22.12 3.15 -6.43
N GLU A 159 22.27 2.55 -5.24
CA GLU A 159 23.29 1.52 -4.99
C GLU A 159 23.15 0.34 -5.95
N LEU A 160 21.91 -0.11 -6.22
CA LEU A 160 21.65 -1.20 -7.15
C LEU A 160 21.91 -0.82 -8.61
N LEU A 161 21.55 0.42 -9.00
CA LEU A 161 21.84 0.91 -10.35
C LEU A 161 23.34 1.02 -10.61
N ASP A 162 24.10 1.50 -9.62
CA ASP A 162 25.56 1.57 -9.70
C ASP A 162 26.19 0.17 -9.78
N ALA A 163 25.65 -0.79 -9.02
CA ALA A 163 26.12 -2.18 -9.03
C ALA A 163 25.95 -2.88 -10.39
N VAL A 164 24.88 -2.56 -11.13
CA VAL A 164 24.64 -3.08 -12.50
C VAL A 164 25.20 -2.17 -13.59
N GLY A 165 25.85 -1.06 -13.23
CA GLY A 165 26.44 -0.11 -14.17
C GLY A 165 25.42 0.67 -15.01
N HIS A 166 24.18 0.83 -14.53
CA HIS A 166 23.16 1.61 -15.22
C HIS A 166 23.28 3.10 -14.92
N GLY A 167 23.81 3.86 -15.89
CA GLY A 167 24.08 5.29 -15.72
C GLY A 167 22.98 6.24 -16.17
N SER A 168 22.23 5.90 -17.24
CA SER A 168 21.20 6.78 -17.81
C SER A 168 20.25 6.08 -18.79
N GLY A 169 19.13 6.76 -19.08
CA GLY A 169 18.14 6.36 -20.06
C GLY A 169 17.10 5.37 -19.53
N PRO A 170 16.21 4.87 -20.40
CA PRO A 170 15.21 3.88 -20.00
C PRO A 170 15.85 2.58 -19.50
N LEU A 171 15.39 2.10 -18.35
CA LEU A 171 15.82 0.82 -17.81
C LEU A 171 15.30 -0.32 -18.68
N SER A 172 16.20 -1.10 -19.30
CA SER A 172 15.80 -2.19 -20.20
C SER A 172 15.39 -3.45 -19.42
N HIS A 173 14.70 -4.38 -20.09
CA HIS A 173 14.38 -5.69 -19.51
C HIS A 173 15.65 -6.48 -19.12
N HIS A 174 16.75 -6.30 -19.84
CA HIS A 174 18.03 -6.94 -19.51
C HIS A 174 18.60 -6.37 -18.22
N VAL A 175 18.65 -5.04 -18.08
CA VAL A 175 19.13 -4.39 -16.85
C VAL A 175 18.25 -4.75 -15.65
N ALA A 176 16.92 -4.84 -15.83
CA ALA A 176 16.02 -5.31 -14.76
C ALA A 176 16.35 -6.74 -14.32
N ALA A 177 16.72 -7.62 -15.27
CA ALA A 177 17.16 -8.97 -14.98
C ALA A 177 18.55 -9.00 -14.31
N ASP A 178 19.48 -8.16 -14.75
CA ASP A 178 20.81 -8.02 -14.13
C ASP A 178 20.69 -7.59 -12.66
N ILE A 179 19.74 -6.72 -12.32
CA ILE A 179 19.45 -6.35 -10.92
C ILE A 179 18.95 -7.57 -10.13
N ALA A 180 18.06 -8.37 -10.72
CA ALA A 180 17.58 -9.59 -10.07
C ALA A 180 18.71 -10.59 -9.82
N GLU A 181 19.59 -10.79 -10.81
CA GLU A 181 20.75 -11.68 -10.72
C GLU A 181 21.78 -11.18 -9.69
N HIS A 182 22.02 -9.87 -9.62
CA HIS A 182 22.87 -9.24 -8.61
C HIS A 182 22.34 -9.50 -7.19
N LEU A 183 21.02 -9.47 -7.01
CA LEU A 183 20.34 -9.82 -5.76
C LEU A 183 20.25 -11.34 -5.51
N GLY A 184 20.81 -12.15 -6.39
CA GLY A 184 20.85 -13.61 -6.30
C GLY A 184 19.56 -14.31 -6.71
N PHE A 185 18.63 -13.63 -7.39
CA PHE A 185 17.40 -14.21 -7.91
C PHE A 185 17.53 -14.60 -9.38
N SER A 186 16.96 -15.75 -9.72
CA SER A 186 16.75 -16.16 -11.12
C SER A 186 15.32 -15.89 -11.56
N LEU A 187 15.14 -15.50 -12.83
CA LEU A 187 13.83 -15.24 -13.40
C LEU A 187 13.28 -16.47 -14.12
N ARG A 188 12.03 -16.84 -13.85
CA ARG A 188 11.33 -17.90 -14.59
C ARG A 188 10.01 -17.41 -15.11
N PHE A 189 9.89 -17.39 -16.44
CA PHE A 189 8.63 -17.09 -17.10
C PHE A 189 7.77 -18.34 -17.23
N VAL A 190 6.55 -18.27 -16.71
CA VAL A 190 5.57 -19.35 -16.71
C VAL A 190 4.32 -18.92 -17.48
N PRO A 191 3.55 -19.85 -18.08
CA PRO A 191 2.37 -19.48 -18.85
C PRO A 191 1.26 -18.91 -17.96
N ASN A 192 1.13 -19.39 -16.72
CA ASN A 192 0.09 -18.96 -15.79
C ASN A 192 0.65 -18.85 -14.37
N LEU A 193 0.14 -17.88 -13.63
CA LEU A 193 0.30 -17.73 -12.18
C LEU A 193 -1.05 -17.94 -11.50
N PRO A 194 -1.10 -18.17 -10.18
CA PRO A 194 -2.36 -18.12 -9.42
C PRO A 194 -3.12 -16.82 -9.71
N ASN A 195 -4.44 -16.92 -9.91
CA ASN A 195 -5.30 -15.81 -10.37
C ASN A 195 -5.24 -14.54 -9.51
N SER A 196 -4.85 -14.65 -8.24
CA SER A 196 -4.71 -13.54 -7.30
C SER A 196 -3.32 -12.88 -7.30
N THR A 197 -2.37 -13.37 -8.10
CA THR A 197 -0.96 -12.95 -8.05
C THR A 197 -0.46 -12.43 -9.39
N ARG A 198 0.37 -11.39 -9.35
CA ARG A 198 1.05 -10.81 -10.53
C ARG A 198 2.46 -11.36 -10.73
N SER A 199 3.10 -11.77 -9.64
CA SER A 199 4.38 -12.45 -9.57
C SER A 199 4.42 -13.31 -8.32
N VAL A 200 5.26 -14.34 -8.31
CA VAL A 200 5.51 -15.16 -7.12
C VAL A 200 7.01 -15.22 -6.85
N THR A 201 7.42 -14.79 -5.67
CA THR A 201 8.82 -14.81 -5.24
C THR A 201 9.07 -16.01 -4.34
N ASP A 202 9.84 -16.98 -4.82
CA ASP A 202 10.32 -18.11 -4.04
C ASP A 202 11.63 -17.74 -3.35
N GLN A 203 11.53 -17.37 -2.07
CA GLN A 203 12.67 -17.01 -1.22
C GLN A 203 13.60 -18.19 -0.93
N ARG A 204 13.09 -19.43 -0.96
CA ARG A 204 13.85 -20.64 -0.63
C ARG A 204 14.81 -21.00 -1.76
N ASN A 205 14.31 -20.98 -2.99
CA ASN A 205 15.10 -21.33 -4.18
C ASN A 205 15.66 -20.11 -4.93
N ARG A 206 15.35 -18.89 -4.46
CA ARG A 206 15.72 -17.62 -5.10
C ARG A 206 15.27 -17.54 -6.55
N ILE A 207 13.97 -17.76 -6.76
CA ILE A 207 13.34 -17.72 -8.10
C ILE A 207 12.16 -16.74 -8.07
N ILE A 208 12.08 -15.86 -9.07
CA ILE A 208 10.89 -15.03 -9.31
C ILE A 208 10.14 -15.58 -10.51
N TYR A 209 8.90 -16.01 -10.27
CA TYR A 209 7.99 -16.49 -11.30
C TYR A 209 7.13 -15.34 -11.83
N MET A 210 7.13 -15.17 -13.14
CA MET A 210 6.38 -14.12 -13.84
C MET A 210 5.66 -14.70 -15.06
N THR A 211 4.58 -14.08 -15.51
CA THR A 211 3.96 -14.48 -16.78
C THR A 211 4.60 -13.73 -17.95
N GLN A 212 4.79 -14.44 -19.07
CA GLN A 212 5.01 -13.80 -20.37
C GLN A 212 3.65 -13.42 -20.94
N GLY A 213 3.18 -12.19 -20.73
CA GLY A 213 1.88 -11.83 -21.30
C GLY A 213 1.41 -10.39 -21.18
N ARG A 214 1.56 -9.65 -22.28
CA ARG A 214 0.57 -8.85 -23.07
C ARG A 214 -0.56 -8.07 -22.36
N SER A 215 -0.59 -7.94 -21.04
CA SER A 215 -1.56 -7.05 -20.41
C SER A 215 -1.16 -5.61 -20.72
N ARG A 216 -2.04 -4.86 -21.37
CA ARG A 216 -1.87 -3.42 -21.60
C ARG A 216 -1.72 -2.65 -20.28
N ASP A 217 -2.15 -3.26 -19.18
CA ASP A 217 -2.33 -2.59 -17.90
C ASP A 217 -1.02 -2.41 -17.11
N TRP A 218 0.04 -3.20 -17.36
CA TRP A 218 1.24 -3.18 -16.51
C TRP A 218 2.54 -3.45 -17.27
N ASP A 219 3.60 -2.74 -16.89
CA ASP A 219 4.97 -2.97 -17.34
C ASP A 219 5.61 -4.14 -16.58
N ALA A 220 6.13 -5.13 -17.31
CA ALA A 220 6.81 -6.29 -16.72
C ALA A 220 8.02 -5.88 -15.86
N ARG A 221 8.73 -4.80 -16.25
CA ARG A 221 9.83 -4.26 -15.45
C ARG A 221 9.32 -3.82 -14.08
N SER A 222 8.24 -3.03 -14.04
CA SER A 222 7.66 -2.56 -12.78
C SER A 222 7.27 -3.71 -11.84
N VAL A 223 6.66 -4.78 -12.37
CA VAL A 223 6.27 -5.94 -11.55
C VAL A 223 7.50 -6.65 -10.97
N LEU A 224 8.55 -6.85 -11.79
CA LEU A 224 9.80 -7.44 -11.32
C LEU A 224 10.45 -6.59 -10.22
N LEU A 225 10.58 -5.29 -10.46
CA LEU A 225 11.25 -4.37 -9.53
C LEU A 225 10.48 -4.22 -8.21
N GLN A 226 9.14 -4.26 -8.25
CA GLN A 226 8.30 -4.31 -7.04
C GLN A 226 8.52 -5.60 -6.23
N ALA A 227 8.66 -6.75 -6.91
CA ALA A 227 8.94 -8.03 -6.26
C ALA A 227 10.33 -8.01 -5.59
N LEU A 228 11.33 -7.41 -6.23
CA LEU A 228 12.66 -7.22 -5.66
C LEU A 228 12.64 -6.21 -4.50
N GLY A 229 11.82 -5.17 -4.59
CA GLY A 229 11.69 -4.16 -3.53
C GLY A 229 11.28 -4.74 -2.18
N HIS A 230 10.45 -5.80 -2.16
CA HIS A 230 10.10 -6.48 -0.90
C HIS A 230 11.34 -7.11 -0.25
N HIS A 231 12.28 -7.63 -1.05
CA HIS A 231 13.52 -8.21 -0.56
C HIS A 231 14.50 -7.13 -0.08
N VAL A 232 14.71 -6.10 -0.89
CA VAL A 232 15.69 -5.02 -0.62
C VAL A 232 15.29 -4.19 0.60
N LEU A 233 14.01 -3.88 0.74
CA LEU A 233 13.51 -3.10 1.87
C LEU A 233 13.27 -3.94 3.14
N GLY A 234 13.59 -5.25 3.10
CA GLY A 234 13.48 -6.13 4.27
C GLY A 234 12.03 -6.36 4.73
N HIS A 235 11.06 -6.26 3.83
CA HIS A 235 9.65 -6.45 4.17
C HIS A 235 9.37 -7.91 4.59
N THR A 236 8.61 -8.06 5.68
CA THR A 236 8.08 -9.34 6.15
C THR A 236 6.57 -9.41 5.90
N GLU A 237 5.95 -10.54 6.26
CA GLU A 237 4.49 -10.63 6.27
C GLU A 237 3.90 -9.43 7.05
N PRO A 238 2.99 -8.64 6.44
CA PRO A 238 2.44 -7.46 7.08
C PRO A 238 1.74 -7.78 8.39
N GLU A 239 1.97 -6.96 9.42
CA GLU A 239 1.32 -7.14 10.73
C GLU A 239 -0.16 -6.75 10.70
N ASP A 240 -0.50 -5.76 9.87
CA ASP A 240 -1.86 -5.25 9.67
C ASP A 240 -2.04 -4.66 8.25
N TYR A 241 -3.23 -4.12 7.99
CA TYR A 241 -3.57 -3.52 6.70
C TYR A 241 -2.78 -2.22 6.41
N SER A 242 -2.44 -1.44 7.43
CA SER A 242 -1.68 -0.20 7.30
C SER A 242 -0.23 -0.50 6.88
N ASP A 243 0.39 -1.48 7.53
CA ASP A 243 1.72 -1.95 7.16
C ASP A 243 1.72 -2.54 5.73
N PHE A 244 0.70 -3.32 5.36
CA PHE A 244 0.56 -3.81 3.98
C PHE A 244 0.51 -2.66 2.95
N LEU A 245 -0.29 -1.62 3.21
CA LEU A 245 -0.37 -0.46 2.33
C LEU A 245 0.96 0.28 2.24
N ARG A 246 1.63 0.50 3.38
CA ARG A 246 2.94 1.16 3.44
C ARG A 246 3.99 0.38 2.66
N GLN A 247 4.10 -0.92 2.90
CA GLN A 247 5.01 -1.80 2.16
C GLN A 247 4.75 -1.74 0.65
N ARG A 248 3.47 -1.69 0.24
CA ARG A 248 3.07 -1.55 -1.17
C ARG A 248 3.45 -0.18 -1.75
N VAL A 249 3.31 0.92 -1.01
CA VAL A 249 3.73 2.25 -1.47
C VAL A 249 5.25 2.32 -1.60
N TYR A 250 5.99 1.81 -0.62
CA TYR A 250 7.46 1.84 -0.64
C TYR A 250 8.04 0.98 -1.77
N THR A 251 7.46 -0.19 -2.05
CA THR A 251 7.89 -1.04 -3.17
C THR A 251 7.57 -0.41 -4.53
N ASN A 252 6.46 0.32 -4.65
CA ASN A 252 6.14 1.09 -5.85
C ASN A 252 7.10 2.28 -6.02
N TYR A 253 7.41 2.99 -4.94
CA TYR A 253 8.39 4.08 -4.92
C TYR A 253 9.76 3.56 -5.37
N PHE A 254 10.24 2.48 -4.74
CA PHE A 254 11.50 1.83 -5.08
C PHE A 254 11.57 1.42 -6.55
N ALA A 255 10.53 0.78 -7.08
CA ALA A 255 10.48 0.43 -8.50
C ALA A 255 10.51 1.67 -9.40
N ALA A 256 9.82 2.75 -9.02
CA ALA A 256 9.87 4.01 -9.75
C ALA A 256 11.26 4.68 -9.70
N SER A 257 11.94 4.62 -8.56
CA SER A 257 13.33 5.09 -8.40
C SER A 257 14.32 4.33 -9.28
N LEU A 258 14.11 3.03 -9.49
CA LEU A 258 14.95 2.25 -10.43
C LEU A 258 14.65 2.58 -11.89
N LEU A 259 13.36 2.72 -12.25
CA LEU A 259 12.96 3.06 -13.63
C LEU A 259 13.30 4.49 -14.04
N MET A 260 13.25 5.41 -13.07
CA MET A 260 13.53 6.83 -13.22
C MET A 260 14.51 7.27 -12.12
N PRO A 261 15.82 6.99 -12.28
CA PRO A 261 16.83 7.28 -11.27
C PRO A 261 16.81 8.73 -10.84
N GLU A 262 16.94 8.99 -9.54
CA GLU A 262 16.84 10.33 -8.93
C GLU A 262 17.74 11.34 -9.67
N ARG A 263 19.05 11.06 -9.76
CA ARG A 263 20.03 11.95 -10.39
C ARG A 263 19.65 12.35 -11.81
N THR A 264 19.40 11.38 -12.69
CA THR A 264 19.07 11.65 -14.09
C THR A 264 17.71 12.30 -14.27
N THR A 265 16.75 11.94 -13.41
CA THR A 265 15.39 12.50 -13.46
C THR A 265 15.39 13.95 -12.99
N VAL A 266 16.09 14.25 -11.90
CA VAL A 266 16.23 15.61 -11.38
C VAL A 266 16.97 16.49 -12.39
N GLU A 267 18.07 16.02 -12.97
CA GLU A 267 18.78 16.75 -14.04
C GLU A 267 17.86 17.08 -15.22
N PHE A 268 17.07 16.10 -15.68
CA PHE A 268 16.09 16.28 -16.75
C PHE A 268 15.03 17.33 -16.38
N LEU A 269 14.43 17.21 -15.19
CA LEU A 269 13.38 18.10 -14.71
C LEU A 269 13.91 19.52 -14.45
N GLN A 270 15.11 19.68 -13.89
CA GLN A 270 15.75 20.99 -13.71
C GLN A 270 16.06 21.66 -15.07
N GLY A 271 16.53 20.88 -16.04
CA GLY A 271 16.71 21.33 -17.42
C GLY A 271 15.39 21.85 -18.02
N ALA A 272 14.32 21.08 -17.93
CA ALA A 272 12.99 21.48 -18.40
C ALA A 272 12.45 22.71 -17.65
N LYS A 273 12.64 22.78 -16.32
CA LYS A 273 12.25 23.94 -15.50
C LYS A 273 12.96 25.22 -15.95
N SER A 274 14.26 25.16 -16.23
CA SER A 274 15.03 26.33 -16.71
C SER A 274 14.50 26.90 -18.03
N ARG A 275 14.00 26.02 -18.92
CA ARG A 275 13.36 26.39 -20.19
C ARG A 275 11.88 26.74 -20.03
N LYS A 276 11.31 26.53 -18.84
CA LYS A 276 9.88 26.66 -18.54
C LYS A 276 9.00 25.72 -19.37
N GLU A 277 9.44 24.48 -19.50
CA GLU A 277 8.83 23.43 -20.33
C GLU A 277 8.54 22.15 -19.54
N LEU A 278 8.33 22.23 -18.22
CA LEU A 278 7.95 21.03 -17.45
C LEU A 278 6.67 20.43 -18.02
N ALA A 279 6.74 19.14 -18.36
CA ALA A 279 5.65 18.33 -18.88
C ALA A 279 5.84 16.87 -18.44
N ILE A 280 4.76 16.21 -18.05
CA ILE A 280 4.81 14.83 -17.55
C ILE A 280 5.02 13.84 -18.71
N GLU A 281 4.53 14.18 -19.90
CA GLU A 281 4.70 13.39 -21.12
C GLU A 281 6.17 13.31 -21.54
N ASP A 282 6.91 14.41 -21.40
CA ASP A 282 8.34 14.44 -21.72
C ASP A 282 9.11 13.52 -20.77
N LEU A 283 8.72 13.46 -19.49
CA LEU A 283 9.30 12.52 -18.51
C LEU A 283 8.92 11.07 -18.86
N ARG A 284 7.65 10.82 -19.18
CA ARG A 284 7.16 9.51 -19.63
C ARG A 284 7.97 9.00 -20.82
N ASP A 285 8.16 9.84 -21.83
CA ASP A 285 8.82 9.49 -23.08
C ASP A 285 10.33 9.32 -22.89
N ALA A 286 10.97 10.16 -22.07
CA ALA A 286 12.41 10.09 -21.78
C ALA A 286 12.83 8.78 -21.09
N PHE A 287 11.99 8.24 -20.20
CA PHE A 287 12.28 7.01 -19.46
C PHE A 287 11.48 5.78 -19.94
N ALA A 288 10.66 5.96 -20.98
CA ALA A 288 9.78 4.94 -21.55
C ALA A 288 8.91 4.23 -20.49
N VAL A 289 8.24 5.00 -19.64
CA VAL A 289 7.31 4.50 -18.59
C VAL A 289 5.86 4.88 -18.94
N SER A 290 4.88 4.48 -18.11
CA SER A 290 3.51 4.98 -18.27
C SER A 290 3.36 6.42 -17.78
N TYR A 291 2.29 7.11 -18.20
CA TYR A 291 2.01 8.46 -17.69
C TYR A 291 1.79 8.44 -16.17
N GLU A 292 1.09 7.42 -15.65
CA GLU A 292 0.88 7.24 -14.21
C GLU A 292 2.21 7.09 -13.44
N SER A 293 3.14 6.29 -13.95
CA SER A 293 4.47 6.13 -13.34
C SER A 293 5.26 7.45 -13.36
N ALA A 294 5.27 8.16 -14.48
CA ALA A 294 5.94 9.46 -14.60
C ALA A 294 5.31 10.51 -13.66
N ALA A 295 3.98 10.55 -13.58
CA ALA A 295 3.25 11.45 -12.68
C ALA A 295 3.59 11.18 -11.21
N HIS A 296 3.59 9.91 -10.78
CA HIS A 296 4.00 9.55 -9.42
C HIS A 296 5.46 9.89 -9.13
N ARG A 297 6.38 9.61 -10.08
CA ARG A 297 7.78 9.98 -9.90
C ARG A 297 7.96 11.48 -9.78
N PHE A 298 7.22 12.26 -10.57
CA PHE A 298 7.20 13.71 -10.44
C PHE A 298 6.76 14.13 -9.03
N THR A 299 5.71 13.53 -8.46
CA THR A 299 5.30 13.85 -7.08
C THR A 299 6.30 13.41 -6.01
N ASN A 300 7.27 12.54 -6.32
CA ASN A 300 8.34 12.19 -5.40
C ASN A 300 9.47 13.21 -5.37
N LEU A 301 9.72 13.89 -6.50
CA LEU A 301 10.91 14.72 -6.70
C LEU A 301 10.60 16.23 -6.78
N ALA A 302 9.36 16.60 -7.13
CA ALA A 302 8.98 17.99 -7.42
C ALA A 302 9.23 18.93 -6.24
N THR A 303 8.85 18.54 -5.04
CA THR A 303 8.96 19.42 -3.88
C THR A 303 10.39 19.51 -3.37
N GLU A 304 11.07 18.37 -3.21
CA GLU A 304 12.43 18.34 -2.66
C GLU A 304 13.48 18.95 -3.62
N HIS A 305 13.44 18.61 -4.91
CA HIS A 305 14.49 19.01 -5.86
C HIS A 305 14.11 20.19 -6.76
N LEU A 306 12.81 20.47 -6.91
CA LEU A 306 12.33 21.59 -7.72
C LEU A 306 11.69 22.69 -6.87
N GLY A 307 11.41 22.49 -5.58
CA GLY A 307 10.69 23.47 -4.76
C GLY A 307 9.30 23.79 -5.32
N ILE A 308 8.64 22.78 -5.93
CA ILE A 308 7.29 22.89 -6.48
C ILE A 308 6.40 21.96 -5.66
N THR A 309 5.39 22.52 -4.99
CA THR A 309 4.31 21.73 -4.39
C THR A 309 3.34 21.31 -5.48
N CYS A 310 2.73 20.13 -5.32
CA CYS A 310 1.83 19.58 -6.33
C CYS A 310 0.77 18.66 -5.73
N HIS A 311 -0.18 18.28 -6.57
CA HIS A 311 -1.11 17.23 -6.30
C HIS A 311 -1.28 16.29 -7.49
N PHE A 312 -1.63 15.05 -7.21
CA PHE A 312 -1.95 14.01 -8.18
C PHE A 312 -3.37 13.52 -7.95
N GLN A 313 -4.10 13.26 -9.02
CA GLN A 313 -5.40 12.57 -8.95
C GLN A 313 -5.51 11.51 -10.05
N LYS A 314 -6.05 10.36 -9.67
CA LYS A 314 -6.58 9.33 -10.55
C LYS A 314 -8.08 9.23 -10.33
N VAL A 315 -8.85 9.61 -11.34
CA VAL A 315 -10.31 9.72 -11.24
C VAL A 315 -10.95 8.85 -12.31
N HIS A 316 -11.96 8.05 -11.95
CA HIS A 316 -12.74 7.27 -12.91
C HIS A 316 -13.65 8.18 -13.76
N GLU A 317 -14.12 7.75 -14.93
CA GLU A 317 -15.06 8.52 -15.77
C GLU A 317 -16.35 8.93 -15.04
N SER A 318 -16.78 8.15 -14.04
CA SER A 318 -17.90 8.52 -13.15
C SER A 318 -17.56 9.64 -12.16
N GLY A 319 -16.31 10.08 -12.11
CA GLY A 319 -15.81 11.13 -11.24
C GLY A 319 -15.37 10.72 -9.84
N ILE A 320 -15.31 9.41 -9.58
CA ILE A 320 -14.87 8.88 -8.29
C ILE A 320 -13.33 8.91 -8.23
N ILE A 321 -12.79 9.47 -7.14
CA ILE A 321 -11.36 9.46 -6.84
C ILE A 321 -10.95 8.03 -6.47
N HIS A 322 -10.01 7.47 -7.23
CA HIS A 322 -9.45 6.15 -6.97
C HIS A 322 -8.09 6.23 -6.26
N LYS A 323 -7.32 7.29 -6.53
CA LYS A 323 -6.04 7.56 -5.88
C LYS A 323 -5.78 9.05 -5.93
N ALA A 324 -5.30 9.65 -4.84
CA ALA A 324 -4.79 11.01 -4.89
C ALA A 324 -3.61 11.20 -3.95
N TYR A 325 -2.87 12.27 -4.18
CA TYR A 325 -1.79 12.75 -3.31
C TYR A 325 -1.77 14.27 -3.39
N GLU A 326 -1.41 14.95 -2.29
CA GLU A 326 -1.30 16.40 -2.26
C GLU A 326 -0.36 16.89 -1.16
N ASN A 327 0.39 17.95 -1.50
CA ASN A 327 1.15 18.75 -0.54
C ASN A 327 1.10 20.26 -0.83
N ASP A 328 0.16 20.69 -1.67
CA ASP A 328 0.06 22.06 -2.20
C ASP A 328 -1.13 22.86 -1.66
N GLY A 329 -1.87 22.28 -0.72
CA GLY A 329 -3.03 22.92 -0.10
C GLY A 329 -4.33 22.81 -0.91
N VAL A 330 -4.37 22.01 -1.99
CA VAL A 330 -5.63 21.69 -2.66
C VAL A 330 -6.60 21.01 -1.70
N ASN A 331 -7.88 21.40 -1.77
CA ASN A 331 -8.92 20.82 -0.92
C ASN A 331 -9.66 19.71 -1.68
N PHE A 332 -9.27 18.46 -1.46
CA PHE A 332 -10.02 17.32 -2.01
C PHE A 332 -11.31 17.06 -1.23
N PRO A 333 -12.38 16.60 -1.91
CA PRO A 333 -13.58 16.17 -1.23
C PRO A 333 -13.25 14.97 -0.34
N ALA A 334 -13.58 15.08 0.94
CA ALA A 334 -13.37 14.05 1.94
C ALA A 334 -14.69 13.70 2.64
N ASP A 335 -14.81 12.47 3.13
CA ASP A 335 -15.90 12.07 4.02
C ASP A 335 -15.67 12.58 5.47
N HIS A 336 -16.55 12.20 6.39
CA HIS A 336 -16.45 12.60 7.79
C HIS A 336 -15.19 12.06 8.50
N SER A 337 -14.53 11.04 7.93
CA SER A 337 -13.30 10.45 8.45
C SER A 337 -12.04 11.08 7.82
N GLY A 338 -12.21 11.99 6.86
CA GLY A 338 -11.10 12.60 6.12
C GLY A 338 -10.63 11.79 4.91
N ALA A 339 -11.28 10.65 4.62
CA ALA A 339 -10.93 9.81 3.48
C ALA A 339 -11.45 10.40 2.16
N ILE A 340 -10.59 10.39 1.15
CA ILE A 340 -10.87 10.99 -0.16
C ILE A 340 -11.17 9.94 -1.24
N GLU A 341 -10.68 8.72 -1.07
CA GLU A 341 -10.96 7.61 -1.97
C GLU A 341 -12.45 7.27 -1.92
N GLY A 342 -13.04 7.09 -3.10
CA GLY A 342 -14.49 6.89 -3.23
C GLY A 342 -15.30 8.20 -3.29
N GLN A 343 -14.71 9.35 -2.96
CA GLN A 343 -15.39 10.64 -3.06
C GLN A 343 -15.44 11.13 -4.51
N THR A 344 -16.45 11.95 -4.81
CA THR A 344 -16.65 12.49 -6.16
C THR A 344 -15.98 13.86 -6.29
N VAL A 345 -15.10 14.01 -7.28
CA VAL A 345 -14.45 15.29 -7.59
C VAL A 345 -15.42 16.24 -8.30
N CYS A 346 -15.22 17.54 -8.13
CA CYS A 346 -16.01 18.59 -8.78
C CYS A 346 -16.02 18.42 -10.31
N ARG A 347 -17.20 18.56 -10.95
CA ARG A 347 -17.37 18.42 -12.40
C ARG A 347 -16.52 19.39 -13.21
N TYR A 348 -16.26 20.57 -12.66
CA TYR A 348 -15.47 21.63 -13.29
C TYR A 348 -13.96 21.43 -13.09
N TRP A 349 -13.54 20.39 -12.35
CA TRP A 349 -12.13 20.08 -12.18
C TRP A 349 -11.55 19.46 -13.45
N THR A 350 -10.27 19.71 -13.71
CA THR A 350 -9.57 19.20 -14.90
C THR A 350 -9.69 17.67 -15.05
N SER A 351 -9.69 16.93 -13.94
CA SER A 351 -9.82 15.47 -13.92
C SER A 351 -11.22 14.96 -14.31
N ARG A 352 -12.25 15.81 -14.35
CA ARG A 352 -13.58 15.51 -14.92
C ARG A 352 -13.71 16.07 -16.33
N MET A 353 -13.36 17.33 -16.53
CA MET A 353 -13.49 18.02 -17.82
C MET A 353 -12.72 17.32 -18.94
N VAL A 354 -11.58 16.69 -18.63
CA VAL A 354 -10.74 15.99 -19.61
C VAL A 354 -11.48 14.85 -20.33
N PHE A 355 -12.56 14.28 -19.78
CA PHE A 355 -13.33 13.24 -20.47
C PHE A 355 -14.09 13.78 -21.69
N ASP A 356 -14.55 15.03 -21.64
CA ASP A 356 -15.35 15.66 -22.70
C ASP A 356 -14.50 16.29 -23.82
N VAL A 357 -13.19 16.39 -23.64
CA VAL A 357 -12.26 16.97 -24.63
C VAL A 357 -12.06 16.02 -25.81
N GLU A 358 -12.25 16.47 -27.05
CA GLU A 358 -12.08 15.62 -28.24
C GLU A 358 -10.60 15.25 -28.51
N ASP A 359 -9.68 16.21 -28.36
CA ASP A 359 -8.24 15.96 -28.54
C ASP A 359 -7.66 15.21 -27.34
N LYS A 360 -7.39 13.92 -27.53
CA LYS A 360 -6.69 13.07 -26.54
C LYS A 360 -5.19 12.90 -26.83
N PHE A 361 -4.65 13.54 -27.89
CA PHE A 361 -3.25 13.39 -28.30
C PHE A 361 -2.30 14.20 -27.41
N ARG A 362 -2.70 15.40 -27.02
CA ARG A 362 -1.99 16.22 -26.02
C ARG A 362 -2.67 16.12 -24.67
N SER A 363 -1.95 16.45 -23.59
CA SER A 363 -2.63 16.60 -22.29
C SER A 363 -3.49 17.85 -22.28
N PHE A 364 -4.64 17.72 -21.63
CA PHE A 364 -5.57 18.82 -21.41
C PHE A 364 -5.08 19.65 -20.22
N ASN A 365 -4.92 20.95 -20.43
CA ASN A 365 -4.42 21.88 -19.42
C ASN A 365 -5.52 22.88 -19.08
N GLN A 366 -5.82 23.07 -17.81
CA GLN A 366 -6.89 23.95 -17.36
C GLN A 366 -6.51 24.64 -16.03
N TYR A 367 -6.89 25.91 -15.92
CA TYR A 367 -6.93 26.62 -14.63
C TYR A 367 -8.26 26.39 -13.92
N THR A 368 -8.21 26.03 -12.65
CA THR A 368 -9.40 25.90 -11.81
C THR A 368 -9.30 26.85 -10.62
N ASP A 369 -10.20 27.83 -10.59
CA ASP A 369 -10.36 28.73 -9.45
C ASP A 369 -11.20 28.05 -8.38
N THR A 370 -10.71 28.05 -7.14
CA THR A 370 -11.38 27.45 -5.98
C THR A 370 -11.47 28.46 -4.84
N SER A 371 -12.16 28.11 -3.76
CA SER A 371 -12.19 28.92 -2.55
C SER A 371 -10.83 29.05 -1.85
N VAL A 372 -9.94 28.07 -2.00
CA VAL A 372 -8.62 28.04 -1.35
C VAL A 372 -7.49 28.56 -2.23
N GLY A 373 -7.72 28.71 -3.54
CA GLY A 373 -6.74 29.22 -4.49
C GLY A 373 -6.99 28.80 -5.93
N THR A 374 -6.15 29.30 -6.85
CA THR A 374 -6.17 28.91 -8.26
C THR A 374 -5.12 27.83 -8.48
N PHE A 375 -5.54 26.71 -9.09
CA PHE A 375 -4.67 25.60 -9.47
C PHE A 375 -4.64 25.44 -10.97
N TRP A 376 -3.49 25.11 -11.52
CA TRP A 376 -3.36 24.67 -12.90
C TRP A 376 -3.10 23.18 -12.90
N CYS A 377 -3.82 22.44 -13.73
CA CYS A 377 -3.67 21.00 -13.83
C CYS A 377 -3.49 20.58 -15.29
N THR A 378 -2.67 19.56 -15.50
CA THR A 378 -2.54 18.81 -16.75
C THR A 378 -3.13 17.42 -16.56
N ALA A 379 -3.96 16.96 -17.49
CA ALA A 379 -4.63 15.66 -17.40
C ALA A 379 -4.64 14.90 -18.73
N ARG A 380 -4.61 13.56 -18.63
CA ARG A 380 -4.88 12.64 -19.73
C ARG A 380 -5.88 11.59 -19.32
N THR A 381 -6.54 11.00 -20.33
CA THR A 381 -7.38 9.82 -20.13
C THR A 381 -6.66 8.55 -20.58
N GLU A 382 -6.76 7.49 -19.79
CA GLU A 382 -6.22 6.17 -20.08
C GLU A 382 -7.30 5.10 -19.83
N GLY A 383 -7.35 4.10 -20.70
CA GLY A 383 -8.28 2.99 -20.56
C GLY A 383 -7.69 1.88 -19.69
N HIS A 384 -8.52 1.31 -18.82
CA HIS A 384 -8.20 0.17 -17.97
C HIS A 384 -9.31 -0.88 -18.06
N SER A 385 -9.07 -2.09 -17.56
CA SER A 385 -10.06 -3.19 -17.57
C SER A 385 -11.41 -2.88 -16.89
N SER A 386 -11.44 -1.87 -16.01
CA SER A 386 -12.61 -1.44 -15.24
C SER A 386 -13.30 -0.17 -15.75
N GLY A 387 -12.77 0.47 -16.80
CA GLY A 387 -13.30 1.73 -17.34
C GLY A 387 -12.22 2.70 -17.77
N MET A 388 -12.63 3.92 -18.13
CA MET A 388 -11.71 5.02 -18.43
C MET A 388 -11.34 5.78 -17.15
N TYR A 389 -10.07 6.15 -17.03
CA TYR A 389 -9.55 6.93 -15.92
C TYR A 389 -8.86 8.18 -16.44
N SER A 390 -8.97 9.28 -15.70
CA SER A 390 -8.12 10.44 -15.87
C SER A 390 -6.96 10.40 -14.89
N LEU A 391 -5.78 10.77 -15.36
CA LEU A 391 -4.57 10.94 -14.58
C LEU A 391 -4.18 12.41 -14.68
N SER A 392 -4.16 13.11 -13.55
CA SER A 392 -3.85 14.53 -13.53
C SER A 392 -2.77 14.88 -12.52
N ILE A 393 -1.89 15.81 -12.90
CA ILE A 393 -0.97 16.52 -12.01
C ILE A 393 -1.38 17.98 -11.99
N GLY A 394 -1.47 18.56 -10.80
CA GLY A 394 -1.75 19.97 -10.62
C GLY A 394 -0.75 20.65 -9.69
N VAL A 395 -0.67 21.96 -9.84
CA VAL A 395 0.18 22.85 -9.02
C VAL A 395 -0.56 24.16 -8.72
N PRO A 396 -0.21 24.86 -7.62
CA PRO A 396 -0.67 26.22 -7.37
C PRO A 396 -0.24 27.20 -8.46
N PHE A 397 -1.02 28.27 -8.65
CA PHE A 397 -0.80 29.29 -9.67
C PHE A 397 0.64 29.85 -9.72
N GLU A 398 1.31 30.00 -8.58
CA GLU A 398 2.68 30.53 -8.49
C GLU A 398 3.75 29.65 -9.15
N HIS A 399 3.49 28.34 -9.29
CA HIS A 399 4.43 27.38 -9.89
C HIS A 399 4.20 27.17 -11.39
N VAL A 400 3.07 27.65 -11.94
CA VAL A 400 2.64 27.39 -13.32
C VAL A 400 3.59 27.94 -14.37
N LYS A 401 4.32 29.02 -14.04
CA LYS A 401 5.33 29.63 -14.92
C LYS A 401 6.40 28.66 -15.43
N TRP A 402 6.59 27.52 -14.77
CA TRP A 402 7.58 26.50 -15.16
C TRP A 402 7.05 25.44 -16.11
N PHE A 403 5.74 25.35 -16.31
CA PHE A 403 5.09 24.27 -17.05
C PHE A 403 4.78 24.66 -18.50
N ARG A 404 4.79 23.64 -19.37
CA ARG A 404 4.21 23.72 -20.72
C ARG A 404 2.69 23.71 -20.62
N GLY A 405 2.00 24.43 -21.50
CA GLY A 405 0.52 24.51 -21.46
C GLY A 405 -0.01 25.55 -20.46
N ARG A 406 0.87 26.36 -19.87
CA ARG A 406 0.50 27.51 -19.01
C ARG A 406 -0.32 28.58 -19.75
N ASP A 407 -0.19 28.68 -21.07
CA ASP A 407 -0.90 29.69 -21.87
C ASP A 407 -2.31 29.23 -22.29
N THR A 408 -2.81 28.14 -21.68
CA THR A 408 -4.17 27.64 -21.93
C THR A 408 -5.23 28.71 -21.63
N ALA A 409 -6.22 28.80 -22.51
CA ALA A 409 -7.40 29.64 -22.30
C ALA A 409 -8.47 28.95 -21.45
N GLU A 410 -8.33 27.63 -21.23
CA GLU A 410 -9.28 26.82 -20.49
C GLU A 410 -9.23 27.17 -19.01
N ARG A 411 -10.33 27.72 -18.50
CA ARG A 411 -10.47 28.12 -17.11
C ARG A 411 -11.88 27.84 -16.62
N CYS A 412 -11.97 27.23 -15.44
CA CYS A 412 -13.23 26.97 -14.78
C CYS A 412 -13.20 27.44 -13.32
N THR A 413 -14.38 27.65 -12.74
CA THR A 413 -14.52 27.99 -11.32
C THR A 413 -15.23 26.85 -10.61
N SER A 414 -14.56 26.24 -9.63
CA SER A 414 -15.17 25.31 -8.70
C SER A 414 -15.67 26.06 -7.46
N ARG A 415 -16.98 26.01 -7.22
CA ARG A 415 -17.59 26.51 -5.98
C ARG A 415 -17.84 25.39 -4.95
N CYS A 416 -17.25 24.21 -5.17
CA CYS A 416 -17.31 23.12 -4.19
C CYS A 416 -16.19 23.27 -3.14
N PRO A 417 -16.46 22.97 -1.86
CA PRO A 417 -17.71 22.43 -1.31
C PRO A 417 -18.72 23.49 -0.82
N GLU A 418 -18.43 24.80 -0.91
CA GLU A 418 -19.21 25.86 -0.27
C GLU A 418 -20.61 26.04 -0.86
N ASP A 419 -20.76 25.83 -2.18
CA ASP A 419 -22.02 25.94 -2.92
C ASP A 419 -22.56 24.55 -3.29
N PRO A 420 -23.62 24.05 -2.62
CA PRO A 420 -24.23 22.77 -2.93
C PRO A 420 -24.76 22.67 -4.38
N THR A 421 -25.12 23.79 -5.01
CA THR A 421 -25.65 23.81 -6.39
C THR A 421 -24.59 23.57 -7.45
N CYS A 422 -23.31 23.62 -7.09
CA CYS A 422 -22.21 23.41 -8.02
C CYS A 422 -22.17 21.94 -8.52
N CYS A 423 -22.26 20.97 -7.61
CA CYS A 423 -22.18 19.53 -7.94
C CYS A 423 -23.03 18.60 -7.05
N ARG A 424 -23.57 19.07 -5.93
CA ARG A 424 -24.30 18.20 -4.97
C ARG A 424 -25.81 18.24 -5.16
N ARG A 425 -26.33 19.30 -5.77
CA ARG A 425 -27.74 19.46 -6.13
C ARG A 425 -27.86 19.79 -7.62
N PRO A 426 -28.83 19.19 -8.32
CA PRO A 426 -29.11 19.57 -9.69
C PRO A 426 -29.56 21.05 -9.74
N PRO A 427 -29.31 21.76 -10.86
CA PRO A 427 -29.87 23.07 -11.11
C PRO A 427 -31.39 23.09 -10.91
N GLN A 428 -31.92 24.16 -10.31
CA GLN A 428 -33.34 24.25 -9.95
C GLN A 428 -34.26 24.05 -11.16
N GLU A 429 -33.90 24.62 -12.31
CA GLU A 429 -34.66 24.48 -13.56
C GLU A 429 -34.83 23.01 -13.99
N LEU A 430 -33.79 22.19 -13.81
CA LEU A 430 -33.84 20.76 -14.12
C LEU A 430 -34.59 19.98 -13.03
N ALA A 431 -34.41 20.36 -11.76
CA ALA A 431 -35.10 19.75 -10.63
C ALA A 431 -36.62 19.93 -10.73
N ASP A 432 -37.09 21.14 -11.04
CA ASP A 432 -38.52 21.46 -11.17
C ASP A 432 -39.24 20.58 -12.21
N VAL A 433 -38.52 20.18 -13.26
CA VAL A 433 -39.06 19.33 -14.33
C VAL A 433 -39.05 17.86 -13.93
N TRP A 434 -37.92 17.36 -13.40
CA TRP A 434 -37.63 15.92 -13.32
C TRP A 434 -37.63 15.32 -11.91
N GLU A 435 -37.60 16.14 -10.86
CA GLU A 435 -37.65 15.67 -9.47
C GLU A 435 -38.92 14.86 -9.21
N GLY A 436 -38.75 13.66 -8.65
CA GLY A 436 -39.84 12.70 -8.44
C GLY A 436 -40.41 12.04 -9.71
N LYS A 437 -39.93 12.41 -10.91
CA LYS A 437 -40.39 11.88 -12.20
C LYS A 437 -39.33 11.03 -12.92
N ALA A 438 -38.07 11.10 -12.49
CA ALA A 438 -36.98 10.28 -13.02
C ALA A 438 -36.61 9.17 -12.03
N TRP A 439 -36.49 7.93 -12.52
CA TRP A 439 -36.06 6.78 -11.73
C TRP A 439 -34.84 6.09 -12.36
N PRO A 440 -33.62 6.48 -11.97
CA PRO A 440 -32.42 5.87 -12.52
C PRO A 440 -32.20 4.48 -11.93
N ALA A 441 -31.91 3.49 -12.78
CA ALA A 441 -31.44 2.18 -12.35
C ALA A 441 -29.90 2.24 -12.20
N ALA A 442 -29.42 2.36 -10.96
CA ALA A 442 -27.99 2.43 -10.68
C ALA A 442 -27.28 1.12 -11.07
N ARG A 443 -26.11 1.23 -11.71
CA ARG A 443 -25.20 0.08 -11.86
C ARG A 443 -24.52 -0.17 -10.52
N ALA A 444 -24.58 -1.40 -10.03
CA ALA A 444 -23.83 -1.83 -8.84
C ALA A 444 -22.33 -1.90 -9.17
N ASN A 445 -21.64 -0.76 -9.13
CA ASN A 445 -20.18 -0.75 -9.19
C ASN A 445 -19.64 -1.40 -7.92
N THR A 446 -18.68 -2.31 -8.06
CA THR A 446 -18.07 -3.04 -6.93
C THR A 446 -17.41 -2.09 -5.90
N HIS A 447 -17.13 -0.85 -6.31
CA HIS A 447 -16.61 0.23 -5.47
C HIS A 447 -17.69 1.09 -4.76
N LEU A 448 -18.99 0.92 -5.08
CA LEU A 448 -20.09 1.70 -4.47
C LEU A 448 -20.46 1.28 -3.05
N LEU A 449 -19.90 0.16 -2.55
CA LEU A 449 -19.95 -0.16 -1.12
C LEU A 449 -19.00 0.75 -0.29
N ALA A 450 -18.17 1.59 -0.93
CA ALA A 450 -17.12 2.35 -0.28
C ALA A 450 -17.43 3.84 -0.01
N ALA A 451 -18.49 4.43 -0.56
CA ALA A 451 -18.98 5.76 -0.15
C ALA A 451 -20.38 6.01 -0.71
N MET A 452 -21.38 6.26 0.15
CA MET A 452 -22.67 6.75 -0.30
C MET A 452 -22.62 8.27 -0.44
N PRO A 453 -22.86 8.86 -1.62
CA PRO A 453 -23.03 10.30 -1.73
C PRO A 453 -24.25 10.73 -0.91
N GLN A 454 -24.12 11.79 -0.10
CA GLN A 454 -25.29 12.36 0.57
C GLN A 454 -26.16 13.08 -0.47
N GLY A 455 -27.43 12.65 -0.61
CA GLY A 455 -28.47 13.41 -1.33
C GLY A 455 -28.90 12.88 -2.71
N ALA A 456 -28.48 11.69 -3.14
CA ALA A 456 -28.92 11.09 -4.41
C ALA A 456 -29.07 9.56 -4.30
N PHE A 457 -29.74 8.94 -5.29
CA PHE A 457 -29.73 7.48 -5.47
C PHE A 457 -28.28 6.96 -5.49
N PRO A 458 -27.95 5.83 -4.84
CA PRO A 458 -26.57 5.38 -4.67
C PRO A 458 -25.80 5.31 -6.00
N GLY A 459 -24.76 6.14 -6.14
CA GLY A 459 -23.87 6.13 -7.30
C GLY A 459 -24.40 6.78 -8.57
N VAL A 460 -25.45 7.61 -8.48
CA VAL A 460 -26.03 8.31 -9.64
C VAL A 460 -25.93 9.83 -9.45
N ASP A 461 -25.30 10.53 -10.40
CA ASP A 461 -25.36 12.00 -10.48
C ASP A 461 -26.73 12.41 -11.04
N THR A 462 -27.59 12.97 -10.19
CA THR A 462 -28.93 13.40 -10.58
C THR A 462 -28.91 14.52 -11.61
N THR A 463 -27.86 15.35 -11.63
CA THR A 463 -27.73 16.40 -12.64
C THR A 463 -27.49 15.80 -14.02
N GLU A 464 -26.60 14.81 -14.10
CA GLU A 464 -26.30 14.11 -15.35
C GLU A 464 -27.55 13.41 -15.91
N VAL A 465 -28.35 12.78 -15.04
CA VAL A 465 -29.64 12.18 -15.42
C VAL A 465 -30.61 13.22 -15.95
N TYR A 466 -30.76 14.37 -15.27
CA TYR A 466 -31.71 15.40 -15.71
C TYR A 466 -31.26 16.10 -16.99
N GLU A 467 -29.96 16.35 -17.17
CA GLU A 467 -29.41 16.85 -18.42
C GLU A 467 -29.59 15.85 -19.56
N PHE A 468 -29.40 14.54 -19.31
CA PHE A 468 -29.67 13.50 -20.30
C PHE A 468 -31.13 13.53 -20.74
N LEU A 469 -32.09 13.62 -19.80
CA LEU A 469 -33.52 13.69 -20.10
C LEU A 469 -33.86 14.97 -20.88
N ALA A 470 -33.32 16.12 -20.49
CA ALA A 470 -33.50 17.39 -21.19
C ALA A 470 -33.00 17.32 -22.64
N ARG A 471 -31.79 16.78 -22.89
CA ARG A 471 -31.23 16.63 -24.25
C ARG A 471 -32.06 15.74 -25.18
N HIS A 472 -32.85 14.81 -24.62
CA HIS A 472 -33.68 13.88 -25.39
C HIS A 472 -35.15 14.31 -25.48
N GLN A 473 -35.55 15.36 -24.75
CA GLN A 473 -36.89 15.94 -24.83
C GLN A 473 -37.12 16.66 -26.16
N ASP A 474 -36.09 17.32 -26.70
CA ASP A 474 -36.15 18.09 -27.95
C ASP A 474 -36.07 17.23 -29.23
N ARG A 475 -35.94 15.91 -29.09
CA ARG A 475 -35.88 14.94 -30.21
C ARG A 475 -37.15 14.11 -30.38
N GLY A 476 -38.19 14.39 -29.59
CA GLY A 476 -39.48 13.69 -29.58
C GLY A 476 -40.56 14.38 -30.39
#